data_AF-A0A1M3BEB6-F1
#
_entry.id   AF-A0A1M3BEB6-F1
#
_cell.length_a   1.000
_cell.length_b   1.000
_cell.length_c   1.000
_cell.angle_alpha   90.00
_cell.angle_beta   90.00
_cell.angle_gamma   90.00
#
_symmetry.space_group_name_H-M   'P 1'
#
loop_
_entity.id
_entity.type
_entity.pdbx_description
1 polymer ?
#
loop_
_entity_poly.entity_id
_entity_poly.type
_entity_poly.pdbx_seq_one_letter_code
_entity_poly.pdbx_strand_id
1 'polypeptide(L)'
;MKSQEITLFEIETAKVPQGTKDFEYEENDDCQTLLEDTIKEIKNIIEALLFASNDPISFQKFRDIIESEFAIKPKQLKQIINDLKNDYETSSKAIRLEEIANGFLLRTSHHYNKYIEMLFKNRKAERLSQPATEVLAIIAFKQPITRPQIDAIRGVDSSGVIHNLLERQLIEGVGKLEAPGKPTL
;
A
#
# COMPACT_ATOMS: atom_id res chain seq x y z
N MET A 1 -25.55 -33.53 -21.49
CA MET A 1 -26.05 -32.33 -20.79
C MET A 1 -25.13 -31.19 -21.18
N LYS A 2 -25.63 -30.34 -22.08
CA LYS A 2 -24.92 -29.21 -22.69
C LYS A 2 -25.10 -28.00 -21.80
N SER A 3 -24.01 -27.33 -21.44
CA SER A 3 -24.03 -25.92 -21.09
C SER A 3 -23.15 -25.23 -22.12
N GLN A 4 -23.80 -24.55 -23.07
CA GLN A 4 -23.14 -23.70 -24.04
C GLN A 4 -22.88 -22.35 -23.36
N GLU A 5 -21.61 -21.99 -23.25
CA GLU A 5 -21.17 -20.65 -22.87
C GLU A 5 -21.68 -19.65 -23.91
N ILE A 6 -22.42 -18.64 -23.48
CA ILE A 6 -22.86 -17.55 -24.36
C ILE A 6 -21.74 -16.52 -24.37
N THR A 7 -20.91 -16.55 -25.41
CA THR A 7 -19.92 -15.50 -25.70
C THR A 7 -20.61 -14.22 -26.19
N LEU A 8 -20.17 -13.09 -25.63
CA LEU A 8 -20.66 -11.70 -25.82
C LEU A 8 -20.66 -11.14 -27.26
N PHE A 9 -20.52 -11.97 -28.30
CA PHE A 9 -20.24 -11.56 -29.68
C PHE A 9 -21.40 -11.75 -30.67
N GLU A 10 -22.49 -12.43 -30.30
CA GLU A 10 -23.59 -12.74 -31.25
C GLU A 10 -24.76 -11.73 -31.26
N ILE A 11 -24.74 -10.69 -30.42
CA ILE A 11 -25.88 -9.76 -30.31
C ILE A 11 -25.85 -8.67 -31.41
N GLU A 12 -24.76 -8.53 -32.17
CA GLU A 12 -24.56 -7.36 -33.05
C GLU A 12 -25.07 -7.53 -34.51
N THR A 13 -25.64 -8.69 -34.90
CA THR A 13 -26.11 -8.89 -36.29
C THR A 13 -27.48 -9.55 -36.46
N ALA A 14 -28.41 -9.36 -35.52
CA ALA A 14 -29.80 -9.76 -35.73
C ALA A 14 -30.57 -8.66 -36.49
N LYS A 15 -30.56 -8.79 -37.81
CA LYS A 15 -31.34 -8.02 -38.79
C LYS A 15 -32.81 -7.91 -38.37
N VAL A 16 -33.27 -6.68 -38.12
CA VAL A 16 -34.68 -6.35 -37.81
C VAL A 16 -35.60 -6.80 -38.95
N PRO A 17 -36.57 -7.71 -38.72
CA PRO A 17 -37.66 -7.91 -39.66
C PRO A 17 -38.71 -6.80 -39.47
N GLN A 18 -39.05 -6.13 -40.57
CA GLN A 18 -40.08 -5.10 -40.59
C GLN A 18 -41.48 -5.73 -40.45
N GLY A 19 -42.19 -5.30 -39.40
CA GLY A 19 -43.65 -5.24 -39.36
C GLY A 19 -44.38 -6.48 -38.85
N THR A 20 -44.90 -6.40 -37.62
CA THR A 20 -46.33 -6.62 -37.28
C THR A 20 -46.56 -6.40 -35.78
N LYS A 21 -47.29 -5.31 -35.48
CA LYS A 21 -48.23 -5.01 -34.37
C LYS A 21 -48.03 -5.61 -32.98
N ASP A 22 -48.00 -4.67 -32.02
CA ASP A 22 -48.56 -4.71 -30.67
C ASP A 22 -48.09 -5.86 -29.76
N PHE A 23 -46.84 -5.76 -29.30
CA PHE A 23 -46.40 -6.33 -28.03
C PHE A 23 -45.58 -5.24 -27.34
N GLU A 24 -46.17 -4.59 -26.34
CA GLU A 24 -45.43 -3.80 -25.36
C GLU A 24 -44.53 -4.80 -24.59
N TYR A 25 -43.24 -4.78 -24.90
CA TYR A 25 -42.24 -5.44 -24.08
C TYR A 25 -41.98 -4.51 -22.89
N GLU A 26 -42.39 -4.94 -21.70
CA GLU A 26 -41.97 -4.34 -20.44
C GLU A 26 -40.43 -4.33 -20.42
N GLU A 27 -39.84 -3.13 -20.38
CA GLU A 27 -38.40 -2.95 -20.28
C GLU A 27 -37.90 -3.43 -18.90
N ASN A 28 -37.27 -4.60 -18.93
CA ASN A 28 -36.37 -5.24 -17.96
C ASN A 28 -35.85 -4.37 -16.79
N ASP A 29 -36.43 -4.54 -15.59
CA ASP A 29 -35.95 -4.00 -14.29
C ASP A 29 -34.93 -4.94 -13.59
N ASP A 30 -34.88 -6.22 -13.97
CA ASP A 30 -34.07 -7.25 -13.29
C ASP A 30 -32.58 -7.25 -13.65
N CYS A 31 -32.19 -6.67 -14.79
CA CYS A 31 -30.79 -6.69 -15.25
C CYS A 31 -29.94 -5.56 -14.68
N GLN A 32 -30.54 -4.43 -14.28
CA GLN A 32 -29.80 -3.27 -13.75
C GLN A 32 -29.35 -3.50 -12.31
N THR A 33 -30.19 -4.15 -11.50
CA THR A 33 -29.92 -4.49 -10.09
C THR A 33 -28.72 -5.43 -9.92
N LEU A 34 -28.59 -6.45 -10.78
CA LEU A 34 -27.47 -7.42 -10.75
C LEU A 34 -26.10 -6.77 -11.04
N LEU A 35 -26.06 -5.75 -11.90
CA LEU A 35 -24.83 -5.03 -12.25
C LEU A 35 -24.37 -4.11 -11.11
N GLU A 36 -25.32 -3.46 -10.44
CA GLU A 36 -25.03 -2.61 -9.28
C GLU A 36 -24.50 -3.41 -8.09
N ASP A 37 -25.08 -4.59 -7.83
CA ASP A 37 -24.62 -5.47 -6.76
C ASP A 37 -23.19 -5.97 -7.01
N THR A 38 -22.86 -6.30 -8.26
CA THR A 38 -21.51 -6.73 -8.63
C THR A 38 -20.48 -5.61 -8.42
N ILE A 39 -20.80 -4.37 -8.83
CA ILE A 39 -19.92 -3.20 -8.62
C ILE A 39 -19.71 -2.93 -7.12
N LYS A 40 -20.77 -3.07 -6.33
CA LYS A 40 -20.71 -2.89 -4.88
C LYS A 40 -19.82 -3.96 -4.22
N GLU A 41 -19.92 -5.20 -4.67
CA GLU A 41 -19.05 -6.27 -4.18
C GLU A 41 -17.58 -6.01 -4.50
N ILE A 42 -17.27 -5.55 -5.72
CA ILE A 42 -15.91 -5.17 -6.10
C ILE A 42 -15.38 -4.02 -5.24
N LYS A 43 -16.21 -3.00 -4.96
CA LYS A 43 -15.84 -1.91 -4.04
C LYS A 43 -15.48 -2.44 -2.64
N ASN A 44 -16.30 -3.35 -2.10
CA ASN A 44 -16.06 -3.97 -0.79
C ASN A 44 -14.76 -4.78 -0.78
N ILE A 45 -14.48 -5.54 -1.84
CA ILE A 45 -13.23 -6.30 -1.98
C ILE A 45 -12.02 -5.35 -1.99
N ILE A 46 -12.09 -4.26 -2.77
CA ILE A 46 -11.02 -3.26 -2.82
C ILE A 46 -10.81 -2.61 -1.44
N GLU A 47 -11.88 -2.24 -0.75
CA GLU A 47 -11.83 -1.68 0.61
C GLU A 47 -11.18 -2.67 1.59
N ALA A 48 -11.56 -3.95 1.55
CA ALA A 48 -10.97 -5.00 2.38
C ALA A 48 -9.46 -5.18 2.10
N LEU A 49 -9.05 -5.19 0.83
CA LEU A 49 -7.65 -5.27 0.43
C LEU A 49 -6.84 -4.06 0.95
N LEU A 50 -7.39 -2.86 0.79
CA LEU A 50 -6.76 -1.63 1.26
C LEU A 50 -6.66 -1.55 2.79
N PHE A 51 -7.64 -2.10 3.50
CA PHE A 51 -7.64 -2.14 4.97
C PHE A 51 -6.65 -3.19 5.52
N ALA A 52 -6.51 -4.33 4.83
CA ALA A 52 -5.58 -5.39 5.23
C ALA A 52 -4.11 -5.04 4.95
N SER A 53 -3.83 -4.19 3.96
CA SER A 53 -2.47 -3.82 3.57
C SER A 53 -1.94 -2.61 4.35
N ASN A 54 -0.73 -2.73 4.88
CA ASN A 54 0.02 -1.59 5.42
C ASN A 54 0.77 -0.79 4.34
N ASP A 55 1.00 -1.39 3.18
CA ASP A 55 1.74 -0.79 2.07
C ASP A 55 0.81 -0.34 0.93
N PRO A 56 1.18 0.68 0.12
CA PRO A 56 0.39 1.09 -1.03
C PRO A 56 0.21 -0.05 -2.04
N ILE A 57 -1.03 -0.27 -2.46
CA ILE A 57 -1.38 -1.31 -3.46
C ILE A 57 -1.45 -0.66 -4.84
N SER A 58 -0.62 -1.11 -5.77
CA SER A 58 -0.62 -0.63 -7.16
C SER A 58 -1.91 -1.03 -7.91
N PHE A 59 -2.29 -0.24 -8.92
CA PHE A 59 -3.39 -0.58 -9.82
C PHE A 59 -3.25 -1.97 -10.48
N GLN A 60 -2.02 -2.38 -10.83
CA GLN A 60 -1.75 -3.70 -11.44
C GLN A 60 -2.12 -4.83 -10.48
N LYS A 61 -1.70 -4.76 -9.22
CA LYS A 61 -2.10 -5.75 -8.19
C LYS A 61 -3.61 -5.84 -8.02
N PHE A 62 -4.34 -4.72 -8.01
CA PHE A 62 -5.80 -4.77 -7.97
C PHE A 62 -6.38 -5.50 -9.17
N ARG A 63 -5.85 -5.23 -10.36
CA ARG A 63 -6.28 -5.91 -11.57
C ARG A 63 -6.02 -7.42 -11.47
N ASP A 64 -4.81 -7.83 -11.09
CA ASP A 64 -4.45 -9.25 -11.02
C ASP A 64 -5.35 -10.04 -10.05
N ILE A 65 -5.72 -9.43 -8.91
CA ILE A 65 -6.60 -10.05 -7.91
C ILE A 65 -8.06 -10.05 -8.36
N ILE A 66 -8.53 -8.99 -9.01
CA ILE A 66 -9.95 -8.89 -9.40
C ILE A 66 -10.22 -9.69 -10.67
N GLU A 67 -9.27 -9.75 -11.61
CA GLU A 67 -9.39 -10.49 -12.87
C GLU A 67 -9.49 -12.01 -12.65
N SER A 68 -9.10 -12.53 -11.48
CA SER A 68 -9.28 -13.95 -11.15
C SER A 68 -10.73 -14.33 -10.86
N GLU A 69 -11.56 -13.38 -10.41
CA GLU A 69 -12.96 -13.62 -10.01
C GLU A 69 -13.95 -12.89 -10.95
N PHE A 70 -13.55 -11.75 -11.52
CA PHE A 70 -14.41 -10.89 -12.33
C PHE A 70 -13.71 -10.44 -13.63
N ALA A 71 -14.32 -10.71 -14.77
CA ALA A 71 -13.83 -10.23 -16.07
C ALA A 71 -14.13 -8.73 -16.27
N ILE A 72 -13.22 -7.86 -15.81
CA ILE A 72 -13.41 -6.39 -15.81
C ILE A 72 -12.39 -5.70 -16.71
N LYS A 73 -12.85 -4.72 -17.51
CA LYS A 73 -11.94 -3.88 -18.31
C LYS A 73 -11.15 -2.92 -17.41
N PRO A 74 -9.89 -2.61 -17.70
CA PRO A 74 -9.07 -1.71 -16.85
C PRO A 74 -9.69 -0.31 -16.68
N LYS A 75 -10.44 0.18 -17.67
CA LYS A 75 -11.17 1.45 -17.56
C LYS A 75 -12.26 1.41 -16.48
N GLN A 76 -13.00 0.31 -16.38
CA GLN A 76 -14.06 0.14 -15.39
C GLN A 76 -13.47 0.03 -13.99
N LEU A 77 -12.41 -0.75 -13.81
CA LEU A 77 -11.73 -0.84 -12.50
C LEU A 77 -11.25 0.54 -12.02
N LYS A 78 -10.71 1.35 -12.93
CA LYS A 78 -10.29 2.73 -12.61
C LYS A 78 -11.48 3.62 -12.21
N GLN A 79 -12.63 3.47 -12.87
CA GLN A 79 -13.85 4.17 -12.48
C GLN A 79 -14.31 3.75 -11.09
N ILE A 80 -14.36 2.44 -10.80
CA ILE A 80 -14.78 1.91 -9.49
C ILE A 80 -13.89 2.45 -8.36
N ILE A 81 -12.57 2.49 -8.56
CA ILE A 81 -11.64 3.05 -7.57
C ILE A 81 -11.87 4.56 -7.37
N ASN A 82 -12.11 5.31 -8.45
CA ASN A 82 -12.40 6.74 -8.37
C ASN A 82 -13.74 6.99 -7.67
N ASP A 83 -14.76 6.18 -7.94
CA ASP A 83 -16.05 6.28 -7.28
C ASP A 83 -15.91 5.97 -5.79
N LEU A 84 -15.16 4.92 -5.43
CA LEU A 84 -14.85 4.60 -4.04
C LEU A 84 -14.14 5.77 -3.35
N LYS A 85 -13.19 6.41 -4.03
CA LYS A 85 -12.51 7.61 -3.51
C LYS A 85 -13.50 8.74 -3.24
N ASN A 86 -14.39 9.05 -4.19
CA ASN A 86 -15.42 10.08 -4.05
C ASN A 86 -16.40 9.74 -2.91
N ASP A 87 -16.74 8.46 -2.72
CA ASP A 87 -17.59 7.99 -1.64
C ASP A 87 -16.97 8.30 -0.26
N TYR A 88 -15.65 8.09 -0.10
CA TYR A 88 -14.95 8.45 1.14
C TYR A 88 -14.87 9.96 1.36
N GLU A 89 -14.68 10.75 0.31
CA GLU A 89 -14.64 12.22 0.40
C GLU A 89 -16.00 12.81 0.77
N THR A 90 -17.08 12.31 0.16
CA THR A 90 -18.45 12.83 0.35
C THR A 90 -19.05 12.38 1.68
N SER A 91 -18.75 11.15 2.11
CA SER A 91 -19.34 10.56 3.32
C SER A 91 -18.82 11.16 4.64
N SER A 92 -17.97 12.20 4.60
CA SER A 92 -17.39 12.86 5.79
C SER A 92 -16.75 11.87 6.78
N LYS A 93 -16.20 10.76 6.25
CA LYS A 93 -15.56 9.73 7.05
C LYS A 93 -14.21 10.24 7.56
N ALA A 94 -13.74 9.68 8.69
CA ALA A 94 -12.42 9.99 9.23
C ALA A 94 -11.26 9.39 8.41
N ILE A 95 -11.57 8.60 7.39
CA ILE A 95 -10.63 7.88 6.52
C ILE A 95 -10.83 8.37 5.08
N ARG A 96 -9.74 8.50 4.34
CA ARG A 96 -9.70 8.87 2.93
C ARG A 96 -8.84 7.87 2.16
N LEU A 97 -9.17 7.69 0.89
CA LEU A 97 -8.36 6.93 -0.05
C LEU A 97 -7.41 7.89 -0.77
N GLU A 98 -6.11 7.63 -0.67
CA GLU A 98 -5.06 8.49 -1.21
C GLU A 98 -4.15 7.70 -2.17
N GLU A 99 -3.78 8.33 -3.28
CA GLU A 99 -2.86 7.76 -4.27
C GLU A 99 -1.43 8.22 -3.98
N ILE A 100 -0.53 7.28 -3.68
CA ILE A 100 0.86 7.52 -3.31
C ILE A 100 1.75 6.58 -4.10
N ALA A 101 2.79 7.11 -4.76
CA ALA A 101 3.79 6.33 -5.49
C ALA A 101 3.18 5.31 -6.49
N ASN A 102 2.16 5.73 -7.24
CA ASN A 102 1.38 4.88 -8.16
C ASN A 102 0.64 3.70 -7.49
N GLY A 103 0.38 3.79 -6.19
CA GLY A 103 -0.48 2.87 -5.45
C GLY A 103 -1.54 3.60 -4.64
N PHE A 104 -2.49 2.85 -4.11
CA PHE A 104 -3.58 3.37 -3.29
C PHE A 104 -3.44 2.89 -1.86
N LEU A 105 -3.78 3.75 -0.91
CA LEU A 105 -3.76 3.46 0.52
C LEU A 105 -4.88 4.21 1.25
N LEU A 106 -5.45 3.57 2.27
CA LEU A 106 -6.35 4.25 3.20
C LEU A 106 -5.53 5.03 4.24
N ARG A 107 -5.88 6.30 4.42
CA ARG A 107 -5.24 7.18 5.41
C ARG A 107 -6.29 7.92 6.22
N THR A 108 -5.94 8.29 7.45
CA THR A 108 -6.79 9.18 8.25
C THR A 108 -6.83 10.58 7.65
N SER A 109 -7.99 11.23 7.73
CA SER A 109 -8.16 12.62 7.30
C SER A 109 -7.26 13.57 8.10
N HIS A 110 -6.73 14.58 7.41
CA HIS A 110 -5.84 15.59 7.98
C HIS A 110 -6.48 16.38 9.14
N HIS A 111 -7.81 16.49 9.15
CA HIS A 111 -8.55 17.17 10.21
C HIS A 111 -8.32 16.55 11.59
N TYR A 112 -8.03 15.24 11.65
CA TYR A 112 -7.83 14.51 12.91
C TYR A 112 -6.36 14.37 13.31
N ASN A 113 -5.43 14.99 12.57
CA ASN A 113 -3.98 14.82 12.79
C ASN A 113 -3.56 15.11 14.23
N LYS A 114 -4.12 16.16 14.86
CA LYS A 114 -3.86 16.50 16.28
C LYS A 114 -4.09 15.31 17.24
N TYR A 115 -5.13 14.52 17.02
CA TYR A 115 -5.46 13.36 17.85
C TYR A 115 -4.53 12.18 17.57
N ILE A 116 -4.18 11.98 16.30
CA ILE A 116 -3.21 10.97 15.87
C ILE A 116 -1.82 11.25 16.46
N GLU A 117 -1.39 12.51 16.48
CA GLU A 117 -0.14 12.91 17.14
C GLU A 117 -0.14 12.64 18.64
N MET A 118 -1.27 12.82 19.33
CA MET A 118 -1.39 12.48 20.75
C MET A 118 -1.27 10.97 20.98
N LEU A 119 -1.85 10.15 20.10
CA LEU A 119 -1.73 8.69 20.16
C LEU A 119 -0.27 8.23 19.98
N PHE A 120 0.44 8.85 19.03
CA PHE A 120 1.82 8.49 18.69
C PHE A 120 2.89 9.34 19.40
N LYS A 121 2.54 10.13 20.41
CA LYS A 121 3.44 11.08 21.08
C LYS A 121 4.68 10.41 21.68
N ASN A 122 4.54 9.15 22.11
CA ASN A 122 5.62 8.31 22.64
C ASN A 122 6.26 7.39 21.59
N ARG A 123 5.76 7.41 20.34
CA ARG A 123 6.28 6.66 19.18
C ARG A 123 6.93 7.56 18.14
N LYS A 124 7.30 8.80 18.47
CA LYS A 124 8.25 9.52 17.60
C LYS A 124 9.51 8.65 17.57
N ALA A 125 9.78 8.03 16.42
CA ALA A 125 11.01 7.30 16.20
C ALA A 125 12.13 8.18 16.73
N GLU A 126 12.85 7.72 17.75
CA GLU A 126 13.97 8.44 18.31
C GLU A 126 14.95 8.66 17.17
N ARG A 127 14.91 9.86 16.60
CA ARG A 127 15.78 10.23 15.50
C ARG A 127 17.19 10.05 16.04
N LEU A 128 17.99 9.28 15.31
CA LEU A 128 19.40 9.22 15.60
C LEU A 128 19.92 10.66 15.58
N SER A 129 20.68 11.01 16.62
CA SER A 129 21.37 12.29 16.65
C SER A 129 22.33 12.36 15.45
N GLN A 130 22.73 13.56 15.07
CA GLN A 130 23.71 13.74 13.99
C GLN A 130 25.00 12.92 14.23
N PRO A 131 25.61 12.92 15.44
CA PRO A 131 26.73 12.04 15.75
C PRO A 131 26.44 10.54 15.58
N ALA A 132 25.24 10.09 15.93
CA ALA A 132 24.85 8.68 15.77
C ALA A 132 24.69 8.27 14.32
N THR A 133 24.17 9.17 13.48
CA THR A 133 24.04 8.93 12.04
C THR A 133 25.41 8.88 11.35
N GLU A 134 26.33 9.77 11.75
CA GLU A 134 27.71 9.76 11.25
C GLU A 134 28.45 8.45 11.58
N VAL A 135 28.39 8.03 12.85
CA VAL A 135 29.04 6.78 13.29
C VAL A 135 28.44 5.58 12.57
N LEU A 136 27.11 5.51 12.46
CA LEU A 136 26.43 4.42 11.76
C LEU A 136 26.81 4.37 10.27
N ALA A 137 26.95 5.53 9.61
CA ALA A 137 27.40 5.61 8.22
C ALA A 137 28.85 5.12 8.04
N ILE A 138 29.75 5.47 8.98
CA ILE A 138 31.13 4.98 8.98
C ILE A 138 31.16 3.46 9.10
N ILE A 139 30.39 2.90 10.04
CA ILE A 139 30.31 1.45 10.25
C ILE A 139 29.77 0.76 9.00
N ALA A 140 28.64 1.22 8.44
CA ALA A 140 28.03 0.61 7.27
C ALA A 140 28.96 0.57 6.04
N PHE A 141 29.80 1.60 5.87
CA PHE A 141 30.71 1.68 4.72
C PHE A 141 32.08 1.00 4.95
N LYS A 142 32.54 0.93 6.20
CA LYS A 142 33.89 0.44 6.54
C LYS A 142 33.92 -0.82 7.40
N GLN A 143 32.79 -1.46 7.64
CA GLN A 143 32.75 -2.75 8.35
C GLN A 143 33.63 -3.80 7.63
N PRO A 144 34.43 -4.58 8.38
CA PRO A 144 34.59 -4.58 9.84
C PRO A 144 35.54 -3.47 10.34
N ILE A 145 35.13 -2.70 11.34
CA ILE A 145 35.89 -1.55 11.88
C ILE A 145 35.87 -1.51 13.41
N THR A 146 36.98 -1.15 14.04
CA THR A 146 37.09 -1.07 15.50
C THR A 146 36.73 0.32 16.03
N ARG A 147 36.29 0.42 17.30
CA ARG A 147 36.01 1.72 17.96
C ARG A 147 37.14 2.75 17.79
N PRO A 148 38.43 2.45 18.06
CA PRO A 148 39.49 3.45 17.92
C PRO A 148 39.65 3.98 16.49
N GLN A 149 39.34 3.17 15.47
CA GLN A 149 39.36 3.61 14.07
C GLN A 149 38.19 4.55 13.76
N ILE A 150 37.01 4.31 14.34
CA ILE A 150 35.87 5.23 14.23
C ILE A 150 36.22 6.58 14.86
N ASP A 151 36.80 6.56 16.07
CA ASP A 151 37.22 7.78 16.78
C ASP A 151 38.29 8.54 15.98
N ALA A 152 39.23 7.83 15.35
CA ALA A 152 40.25 8.43 14.49
C ALA A 152 39.67 9.09 13.23
N ILE A 153 38.60 8.53 12.65
CA ILE A 153 37.92 9.12 11.48
C ILE A 153 37.12 10.37 11.87
N ARG A 154 36.43 10.33 13.01
CA ARG A 154 35.59 11.46 13.48
C ARG A 154 36.39 12.54 14.21
N GLY A 155 37.57 12.22 14.73
CA GLY A 155 38.40 13.11 15.54
C GLY A 155 37.87 13.37 16.94
N VAL A 156 36.84 12.64 17.39
CA VAL A 156 36.20 12.78 18.72
C VAL A 156 35.77 11.42 19.26
N ASP A 157 35.58 11.32 20.58
CA ASP A 157 35.12 10.07 21.23
C ASP A 157 33.70 9.69 20.77
N SER A 158 33.54 8.45 20.32
CA SER A 158 32.28 7.88 19.83
C SER A 158 31.74 6.78 20.74
N SER A 159 32.32 6.59 21.94
CA SER A 159 31.97 5.50 22.86
C SER A 159 30.49 5.50 23.27
N GLY A 160 29.95 6.65 23.69
CA GLY A 160 28.54 6.76 24.09
C GLY A 160 27.58 6.55 22.91
N VAL A 161 27.98 6.97 21.71
CA VAL A 161 27.19 6.79 20.48
C VAL A 161 27.15 5.31 20.10
N ILE A 162 28.29 4.62 20.12
CA ILE A 162 28.37 3.18 19.82
C ILE A 162 27.54 2.38 20.82
N HIS A 163 27.58 2.72 22.12
CA HIS A 163 26.74 2.08 23.12
C HIS A 163 25.25 2.25 22.81
N ASN A 164 24.80 3.47 22.48
CA ASN A 164 23.42 3.72 22.10
C ASN A 164 23.00 2.97 20.81
N LEU A 165 23.89 2.86 19.82
CA LEU A 165 23.63 2.09 18.61
C LEU A 165 23.50 0.58 18.88
N LEU A 166 24.29 0.04 19.82
CA LEU A 166 24.19 -1.35 20.29
C LEU A 166 22.88 -1.61 21.04
N GLU A 167 22.49 -0.73 21.97
CA GLU A 167 21.21 -0.85 22.71
C GLU A 167 20.01 -0.86 21.76
N ARG A 168 20.09 -0.10 20.67
CA ARG A 168 19.07 -0.04 19.62
C ARG A 168 19.15 -1.18 18.59
N GLN A 169 20.07 -2.13 18.77
CA GLN A 169 20.30 -3.27 17.87
C GLN A 169 20.55 -2.84 16.41
N LEU A 170 21.20 -1.69 16.21
CA LEU A 170 21.53 -1.18 14.88
C LEU A 170 22.91 -1.64 14.38
N ILE A 171 23.77 -2.08 15.31
CA ILE A 171 25.10 -2.63 15.04
C ILE A 171 25.33 -3.83 15.96
N GLU A 172 26.23 -4.73 15.57
CA GLU A 172 26.64 -5.87 16.38
C GLU A 172 28.15 -6.09 16.27
N GLY A 173 28.73 -6.77 17.26
CA GLY A 173 30.14 -7.13 17.24
C GLY A 173 30.35 -8.40 16.41
N VAL A 174 31.20 -8.31 15.37
CA VAL A 174 31.49 -9.40 14.44
C VAL A 174 32.70 -10.23 14.88
N GLY A 175 33.53 -9.74 15.81
CA GLY A 175 34.70 -10.47 16.32
C GLY A 175 35.67 -9.62 17.14
N LYS A 176 36.93 -10.05 17.23
CA LYS A 176 38.02 -9.25 17.82
C LYS A 176 39.17 -9.15 16.83
N LEU A 177 39.77 -7.97 16.72
CA LEU A 177 40.95 -7.77 15.90
C LEU A 177 42.17 -8.36 16.62
N GLU A 178 42.99 -9.16 15.92
CA GLU A 178 44.25 -9.69 16.45
C GLU A 178 45.35 -8.61 16.43
N ALA A 179 45.21 -7.64 17.34
CA ALA A 179 46.13 -6.55 17.60
C ALA A 179 46.33 -6.39 19.13
N PRO A 180 47.38 -5.68 19.61
CA PRO A 180 47.57 -5.43 21.03
C PRO A 180 46.31 -4.80 21.65
N GLY A 181 45.76 -5.43 22.68
CA GLY A 181 44.52 -5.01 23.34
C GLY A 181 43.21 -5.60 22.78
N LYS A 182 43.26 -6.43 21.72
CA LYS A 182 42.13 -7.18 21.14
C LYS A 182 40.79 -6.41 21.06
N PRO A 183 40.74 -5.25 20.37
CA PRO A 183 39.51 -4.48 20.27
C PRO A 183 38.42 -5.25 19.52
N THR A 184 37.18 -5.09 19.97
CA THR A 184 36.00 -5.67 19.31
C THR A 184 35.78 -5.03 17.94
N LEU A 185 35.49 -5.87 16.94
CA LEU A 185 35.10 -5.53 15.58
C LEU A 185 33.58 -5.48 15.45
#